data_AF-A0A9Q9AJX5-F1
#
_entry.id   AF-A0A9Q9AJX5-F1
#
_cell.length_a   1.000
_cell.length_b   1.000
_cell.length_c   1.000
_cell.angle_alpha   90.00
_cell.angle_beta   90.00
_cell.angle_gamma   90.00
#
_symmetry.space_group_name_H-M   'P 1'
#
loop_
_entity.id
_entity.type
_entity.pdbx_description
1 polymer ?
#
loop_
_entity_poly.entity_id
_entity_poly.type
_entity_poly.pdbx_seq_one_letter_code
_entity_poly.pdbx_strand_id
1 'polypeptide(L)'
;MRVAVATVALAGSAVATPARISDYIRAATNTPATNDTATDSDASPLDEPCAIISREWQRSVNPDGIALVDAYLAHQCLLSVPLHAHDGYLQVEGVKTLAQFQGTLAYLKDPPEGYLYPAVDVLDGLDQILGHLNASLYTNEYDFQLDVLDVIQSAYDGHFSYQADITTVLNFGRPLPIFSVSNDGLSLPEVYYGPDVYFLIKNASSNATFSPIAQINGQDVEAFLNEYAAIEQQYQDPDASYNKLLAQGTKVSLWRYQLSSYAIVGRYWIHHHLHPFNYREQLDQNNQVFTSWADYYGPETREKDNFTSISRYNLADTYSIFCKPISNYGNLTNITPQVFQPENIVLVQDGGCSSTCAVFTEFMKSQAKVKQIVFGGRKQNGPMKGVGGVKGANVYPFSLLAEAAGEAYEDAGPIDQVAFGAAYGNLTEAVSQAMLRAAVWADGSQLASVNVRNNIRYGDETVTPLQFVYEAADCRLFYTIESIFAQSEVWKAAYASTWGEGSCVADSTGHPSSAPASDAIYPAPEQARNFFGAKRISSWPEHLVNKVGI
;
A
#
# COMPACT_ATOMS: atom_id res chain seq x y z
N MET A 1 31.31 23.60 4.77
CA MET A 1 30.52 24.44 5.70
C MET A 1 30.33 25.79 5.03
N ARG A 2 29.06 26.13 4.77
CA ARG A 2 28.52 27.27 4.00
C ARG A 2 28.57 27.11 2.47
N VAL A 3 27.50 27.32 1.72
CA VAL A 3 26.11 27.71 2.03
C VAL A 3 25.25 27.34 0.82
N ALA A 4 23.98 27.05 1.11
CA ALA A 4 22.82 26.86 0.24
C ALA A 4 22.74 27.68 -1.07
N VAL A 5 21.80 27.25 -1.92
CA VAL A 5 21.26 27.87 -3.14
C VAL A 5 21.84 27.35 -4.45
N ALA A 6 21.31 26.21 -4.90
CA ALA A 6 21.18 25.88 -6.33
C ALA A 6 19.89 25.06 -6.57
N THR A 7 18.81 25.40 -5.85
CA THR A 7 17.46 24.84 -6.04
C THR A 7 16.58 25.78 -6.89
N VAL A 8 17.19 26.62 -7.72
CA VAL A 8 16.49 27.56 -8.61
C VAL A 8 17.23 27.59 -9.95
N ALA A 9 16.94 26.61 -10.80
CA ALA A 9 17.18 26.70 -12.24
C ALA A 9 16.04 26.07 -13.08
N LEU A 10 14.84 25.95 -12.50
CA LEU A 10 13.60 25.88 -13.28
C LEU A 10 13.12 27.32 -13.54
N ALA A 11 13.84 28.06 -14.37
CA ALA A 11 13.45 29.42 -14.76
C ALA A 11 13.97 29.72 -16.18
N GLY A 12 13.25 29.22 -17.17
CA GLY A 12 13.50 29.47 -18.59
C GLY A 12 12.24 29.78 -19.40
N SER A 13 11.09 29.99 -18.76
CA SER A 13 9.88 30.55 -19.36
C SER A 13 8.94 30.94 -18.21
N ALA A 14 8.28 32.09 -18.31
CA ALA A 14 7.30 32.54 -17.34
C ALA A 14 6.10 31.58 -17.31
N VAL A 15 6.20 30.52 -16.52
CA VAL A 15 5.10 29.62 -16.17
C VAL A 15 4.66 30.05 -14.77
N ALA A 16 3.35 30.28 -14.59
CA ALA A 16 2.78 30.58 -13.30
C ALA A 16 3.23 29.51 -12.29
N THR A 17 3.61 29.92 -11.08
CA THR A 17 3.86 28.95 -10.00
C THR A 17 2.60 28.12 -9.80
N PRO A 18 2.65 26.79 -9.94
CA PRO A 18 1.45 25.98 -9.84
C PRO A 18 0.88 26.04 -8.41
N ALA A 19 -0.44 26.18 -8.28
CA ALA A 19 -1.10 26.43 -7.00
C ALA A 19 -1.25 25.14 -6.17
N ARG A 20 -1.11 25.24 -4.85
CA ARG A 20 -1.24 24.10 -3.93
C ARG A 20 -2.68 23.95 -3.44
N ILE A 21 -3.07 22.78 -2.92
CA ILE A 21 -4.38 22.61 -2.27
C ILE A 21 -4.66 23.61 -1.14
N SER A 22 -3.62 24.03 -0.42
CA SER A 22 -3.74 25.07 0.61
C SER A 22 -4.21 26.41 0.06
N ASP A 23 -3.92 26.70 -1.21
CA ASP A 23 -4.35 27.92 -1.88
C ASP A 23 -5.82 27.80 -2.31
N TYR A 24 -6.25 26.62 -2.75
CA TYR A 24 -7.65 26.30 -3.09
C TYR A 24 -8.57 26.29 -1.86
N ILE A 25 -8.16 25.65 -0.77
CA ILE A 25 -8.90 25.67 0.51
C ILE A 25 -9.03 27.12 0.99
N ARG A 26 -7.95 27.92 0.91
CA ARG A 26 -7.98 29.32 1.30
C ARG A 26 -8.95 30.15 0.45
N ALA A 27 -8.98 29.92 -0.86
CA ALA A 27 -9.94 30.56 -1.77
C ALA A 27 -11.39 30.17 -1.45
N ALA A 28 -11.64 28.91 -1.07
CA ALA A 28 -12.97 28.44 -0.67
C ALA A 28 -13.45 29.08 0.65
N THR A 29 -12.55 29.27 1.62
CA THR A 29 -12.91 29.77 2.96
C THR A 29 -13.26 31.27 3.04
N ASN A 30 -12.96 32.06 2.00
CA ASN A 30 -13.33 33.48 1.83
C ASN A 30 -13.51 34.32 3.12
N THR A 31 -12.59 34.17 4.07
CA THR A 31 -12.52 34.98 5.30
C THR A 31 -11.09 35.48 5.44
N PRO A 32 -10.83 36.80 5.41
CA PRO A 32 -9.50 37.32 5.70
C PRO A 32 -9.09 36.85 7.09
N ALA A 33 -7.84 36.43 7.27
CA ALA A 33 -7.28 36.18 8.59
C ALA A 33 -7.22 37.50 9.37
N THR A 34 -8.32 37.89 10.01
CA THR A 34 -8.33 38.96 11.00
C THR A 34 -8.08 38.33 12.37
N ASN A 35 -7.05 38.84 13.04
CA ASN A 35 -6.92 38.70 14.49
C ASN A 35 -8.13 39.38 15.13
N ASP A 36 -9.21 38.65 15.39
CA ASP A 36 -10.30 39.16 16.20
C ASP A 36 -10.56 38.28 17.41
N THR A 37 -10.20 38.85 18.56
CA THR A 37 -10.70 38.48 19.87
C THR A 37 -12.19 38.83 19.94
N ALA A 38 -13.06 37.96 19.43
CA ALA A 38 -14.49 38.07 19.62
C ALA A 38 -15.04 36.74 20.15
N THR A 39 -15.45 36.77 21.41
CA THR A 39 -16.35 35.78 22.00
C THR A 39 -17.69 35.90 21.29
N ASP A 40 -18.06 34.92 20.45
CA ASP A 40 -19.48 34.70 20.20
C ASP A 40 -19.81 33.24 19.96
N SER A 41 -20.88 32.86 20.62
CA SER A 41 -21.54 31.58 20.66
C SER A 41 -22.79 31.69 19.80
N ASP A 42 -22.69 31.33 18.53
CA ASP A 42 -23.79 30.76 17.73
C ASP A 42 -23.27 30.46 16.32
N ALA A 43 -23.33 29.19 15.91
CA ALA A 43 -23.07 28.82 14.52
C ALA A 43 -24.27 29.26 13.68
N SER A 44 -24.04 30.17 12.73
CA SER A 44 -25.03 30.53 11.71
C SER A 44 -25.21 29.36 10.73
N PRO A 45 -26.43 29.05 10.24
CA PRO A 45 -26.68 27.99 9.25
C PRO A 45 -26.09 28.24 7.84
N LEU A 46 -25.16 29.21 7.70
CA LEU A 46 -24.50 29.62 6.45
C LEU A 46 -22.97 29.48 6.49
N ASP A 47 -22.41 28.91 7.55
CA ASP A 47 -20.96 28.75 7.64
C ASP A 47 -20.46 27.65 6.70
N GLU A 48 -19.45 27.97 5.89
CA GLU A 48 -18.76 27.03 5.01
C GLU A 48 -18.15 25.88 5.85
N PRO A 49 -18.36 24.60 5.51
CA PRO A 49 -17.96 23.47 6.36
C PRO A 49 -16.48 23.45 6.76
N CYS A 50 -15.56 23.79 5.87
CA CYS A 50 -14.13 23.84 6.21
C CYS A 50 -13.80 24.96 7.21
N ALA A 51 -14.50 26.09 7.15
CA ALA A 51 -14.38 27.15 8.14
C ALA A 51 -14.83 26.68 9.55
N ILE A 52 -15.90 25.88 9.63
CA ILE A 52 -16.33 25.28 10.91
C ILE A 52 -15.23 24.37 11.47
N ILE A 53 -14.70 23.46 10.65
CA ILE A 53 -13.60 22.55 11.05
C ILE A 53 -12.37 23.34 11.51
N SER A 54 -12.01 24.40 10.79
CA SER A 54 -10.87 25.26 11.15
C SER A 54 -11.02 25.87 12.55
N ARG A 55 -12.23 26.35 12.89
CA ARG A 55 -12.52 26.88 14.24
C ARG A 55 -12.49 25.79 15.30
N GLU A 56 -13.08 24.63 15.04
CA GLU A 56 -13.07 23.50 15.98
C GLU A 56 -11.64 23.04 16.27
N TRP A 57 -10.78 22.99 15.24
CA TRP A 57 -9.35 22.72 15.39
C TRP A 57 -8.62 23.78 16.23
N GLN A 58 -8.87 25.07 15.98
CA GLN A 58 -8.27 26.15 16.77
C GLN A 58 -8.70 26.12 18.24
N ARG A 59 -9.96 25.72 18.50
CA ARG A 59 -10.53 25.60 19.85
C ARG A 59 -10.04 24.36 20.59
N SER A 60 -9.68 23.29 19.88
CA SER A 60 -9.45 22.00 20.53
C SER A 60 -8.22 21.96 21.44
N VAL A 61 -7.35 22.99 21.45
CA VAL A 61 -6.10 23.15 22.25
C VAL A 61 -5.71 21.87 23.01
N ASN A 62 -5.42 20.82 22.25
CA ASN A 62 -5.13 19.50 22.79
C ASN A 62 -3.59 19.38 22.71
N PRO A 63 -2.89 19.06 23.82
CA PRO A 63 -1.43 18.92 23.80
C PRO A 63 -0.90 17.94 22.74
N ASP A 64 -1.73 17.02 22.24
CA ASP A 64 -1.37 16.05 21.19
C ASP A 64 -1.68 16.52 19.76
N GLY A 65 -2.31 17.70 19.59
CA GLY A 65 -2.59 18.27 18.27
C GLY A 65 -3.55 17.41 17.41
N ILE A 66 -4.58 16.79 18.00
CA ILE A 66 -5.64 16.09 17.25
C ILE A 66 -7.00 16.60 17.70
N ALA A 67 -7.74 17.24 16.78
CA ALA A 67 -9.14 17.59 16.98
C ALA A 67 -10.04 16.47 16.41
N LEU A 68 -11.01 16.02 17.21
CA LEU A 68 -12.06 15.14 16.72
C LEU A 68 -13.22 16.01 16.23
N VAL A 69 -13.62 15.81 14.98
CA VAL A 69 -14.78 16.48 14.38
C VAL A 69 -15.77 15.44 13.88
N ASP A 70 -17.02 15.86 13.74
CA ASP A 70 -18.06 15.00 13.16
C ASP A 70 -17.67 14.57 11.72
N ALA A 71 -17.84 13.28 11.43
CA ALA A 71 -17.41 12.70 10.15
C ALA A 71 -18.23 13.22 8.96
N TYR A 72 -19.52 13.54 9.17
CA TYR A 72 -20.33 14.12 8.12
C TYR A 72 -19.88 15.57 7.82
N LEU A 73 -19.65 16.38 8.86
CA LEU A 73 -19.08 17.71 8.69
C LEU A 73 -17.73 17.67 7.96
N ALA A 74 -16.86 16.72 8.32
CA ALA A 74 -15.58 16.48 7.64
C ALA A 74 -15.76 16.19 6.15
N HIS A 75 -16.68 15.29 5.81
CA HIS A 75 -16.98 14.96 4.41
C HIS A 75 -17.57 16.15 3.63
N GLN A 76 -18.46 16.94 4.25
CA GLN A 76 -19.02 18.14 3.62
C GLN A 76 -17.95 19.21 3.32
N CYS A 77 -16.92 19.34 4.16
CA CYS A 77 -15.76 20.20 3.86
C CYS A 77 -14.98 19.69 2.64
N LEU A 78 -14.73 18.39 2.53
CA LEU A 78 -14.01 17.86 1.37
C LEU A 78 -14.79 18.10 0.07
N LEU A 79 -16.11 17.91 0.10
CA LEU A 79 -17.00 18.16 -1.05
C LEU A 79 -17.15 19.64 -1.41
N SER A 80 -16.88 20.58 -0.50
CA SER A 80 -16.98 22.02 -0.77
C SER A 80 -15.77 22.59 -1.51
N VAL A 81 -14.66 21.84 -1.60
CA VAL A 81 -13.43 22.32 -2.26
C VAL A 81 -13.61 22.39 -3.78
N PRO A 82 -13.50 23.58 -4.40
CA PRO A 82 -13.72 23.76 -5.83
C PRO A 82 -12.63 23.06 -6.65
N LEU A 83 -13.04 22.45 -7.77
CA LEU A 83 -12.15 21.78 -8.72
C LEU A 83 -11.33 22.79 -9.53
N HIS A 84 -10.02 22.58 -9.64
CA HIS A 84 -9.17 23.30 -10.58
C HIS A 84 -8.78 22.42 -11.78
N ALA A 85 -9.64 22.40 -12.80
CA ALA A 85 -9.56 21.40 -13.88
C ALA A 85 -8.24 21.40 -14.67
N HIS A 86 -7.62 22.56 -14.91
CA HIS A 86 -6.34 22.61 -15.63
C HIS A 86 -5.20 21.96 -14.83
N ASP A 87 -5.12 22.24 -13.54
CA ASP A 87 -4.11 21.66 -12.65
C ASP A 87 -4.37 20.17 -12.43
N GLY A 88 -5.64 19.77 -12.34
CA GLY A 88 -6.04 18.37 -12.30
C GLY A 88 -5.61 17.60 -13.56
N TYR A 89 -5.73 18.21 -14.74
CA TYR A 89 -5.25 17.60 -15.98
C TYR A 89 -3.73 17.33 -15.92
N LEU A 90 -2.95 18.35 -15.54
CA LEU A 90 -1.49 18.23 -15.40
C LEU A 90 -1.08 17.22 -14.33
N GLN A 91 -1.82 17.16 -13.22
CA GLN A 91 -1.62 16.16 -12.18
C GLN A 91 -1.73 14.74 -12.73
N VAL A 92 -2.82 14.42 -13.45
CA VAL A 92 -3.05 13.07 -13.97
C VAL A 92 -2.02 12.70 -15.04
N GLU A 93 -1.66 13.63 -15.93
CA GLU A 93 -0.59 13.41 -16.91
C GLU A 93 0.76 13.11 -16.24
N GLY A 94 1.09 13.84 -15.17
CA GLY A 94 2.33 13.61 -14.42
C GLY A 94 2.33 12.29 -13.67
N VAL A 95 1.20 11.93 -13.04
CA VAL A 95 1.00 10.63 -12.39
C VAL A 95 1.15 9.51 -13.41
N LYS A 96 0.47 9.60 -14.55
CA LYS A 96 0.54 8.63 -15.64
C LYS A 96 1.97 8.47 -16.17
N THR A 97 2.70 9.57 -16.31
CA THR A 97 4.11 9.55 -16.75
C THR A 97 4.97 8.73 -15.80
N LEU A 98 4.89 8.99 -14.50
CA LEU A 98 5.72 8.32 -13.50
C LEU A 98 5.24 6.90 -13.19
N ALA A 99 3.93 6.65 -13.32
CA ALA A 99 3.33 5.32 -13.19
C ALA A 99 3.88 4.33 -14.23
N GLN A 100 4.37 4.77 -15.40
CA GLN A 100 4.98 3.87 -16.39
C GLN A 100 6.23 3.13 -15.87
N PHE A 101 6.84 3.59 -14.78
CA PHE A 101 7.93 2.86 -14.11
C PHE A 101 7.45 1.69 -13.23
N GLN A 102 6.14 1.54 -13.04
CA GLN A 102 5.56 0.42 -12.29
C GLN A 102 5.80 -0.89 -13.04
N GLY A 103 6.58 -1.79 -12.44
CA GLY A 103 7.04 -3.01 -13.09
C GLY A 103 5.95 -4.07 -13.32
N THR A 104 4.70 -3.84 -12.91
CA THR A 104 3.63 -4.84 -12.96
C THR A 104 2.42 -4.46 -13.81
N LEU A 105 2.43 -3.30 -14.50
CA LEU A 105 1.27 -2.80 -15.26
C LEU A 105 0.69 -3.81 -16.24
N ALA A 106 1.54 -4.45 -17.06
CA ALA A 106 1.06 -5.43 -18.03
C ALA A 106 0.45 -6.68 -17.38
N TYR A 107 0.99 -7.12 -16.24
CA TYR A 107 0.44 -8.25 -15.50
C TYR A 107 -0.85 -7.88 -14.76
N LEU A 108 -1.04 -6.63 -14.36
CA LEU A 108 -2.31 -6.16 -13.79
C LEU A 108 -3.42 -6.16 -14.85
N LYS A 109 -3.07 -5.73 -16.08
CA LYS A 109 -4.00 -5.66 -17.22
C LYS A 109 -4.45 -7.04 -17.69
N ASP A 110 -3.54 -8.01 -17.71
CA ASP A 110 -3.81 -9.40 -18.08
C ASP A 110 -3.17 -10.36 -17.04
N PRO A 111 -3.82 -10.58 -15.89
CA PRO A 111 -3.23 -11.34 -14.80
C PRO A 111 -3.25 -12.85 -15.06
N PRO A 112 -2.21 -13.59 -14.63
CA PRO A 112 -2.22 -15.05 -14.70
C PRO A 112 -3.24 -15.65 -13.72
N GLU A 113 -3.55 -16.94 -13.88
CA GLU A 113 -4.59 -17.65 -13.13
C GLU A 113 -4.43 -17.62 -11.59
N GLY A 114 -3.20 -17.39 -11.11
CA GLY A 114 -2.86 -17.28 -9.69
C GLY A 114 -3.17 -15.92 -9.04
N TYR A 115 -3.57 -14.90 -9.80
CA TYR A 115 -3.95 -13.59 -9.25
C TYR A 115 -5.36 -13.63 -8.64
N LEU A 116 -5.56 -12.90 -7.54
CA LEU A 116 -6.74 -13.03 -6.68
C LEU A 116 -7.79 -11.93 -6.86
N TYR A 117 -7.42 -10.84 -7.55
CA TYR A 117 -8.30 -9.70 -7.82
C TYR A 117 -8.64 -9.60 -9.31
N PRO A 118 -9.66 -8.80 -9.68
CA PRO A 118 -9.94 -8.53 -11.08
C PRO A 118 -8.77 -7.86 -11.80
N ALA A 119 -8.67 -8.10 -13.11
CA ALA A 119 -7.72 -7.40 -13.96
C ALA A 119 -7.97 -5.88 -13.96
N VAL A 120 -6.91 -5.10 -14.05
CA VAL A 120 -6.99 -3.64 -14.11
C VAL A 120 -5.97 -3.04 -15.07
N ASP A 121 -6.44 -2.09 -15.89
CA ASP A 121 -5.58 -1.25 -16.72
C ASP A 121 -5.47 0.12 -16.07
N VAL A 122 -4.40 0.32 -15.29
CA VAL A 122 -4.18 1.57 -14.54
C VAL A 122 -3.98 2.76 -15.47
N LEU A 123 -3.26 2.58 -16.59
CA LEU A 123 -2.98 3.67 -17.52
C LEU A 123 -4.25 4.09 -18.28
N ASP A 124 -5.07 3.11 -18.69
CA ASP A 124 -6.39 3.40 -19.27
C ASP A 124 -7.34 4.03 -18.25
N GLY A 125 -7.29 3.61 -16.97
CA GLY A 125 -8.04 4.24 -15.88
C GLY A 125 -7.69 5.73 -15.71
N LEU A 126 -6.40 6.08 -15.80
CA LEU A 126 -5.96 7.49 -15.77
C LEU A 126 -6.44 8.26 -17.03
N ASP A 127 -6.44 7.62 -18.21
CA ASP A 127 -7.00 8.21 -19.43
C ASP A 127 -8.51 8.46 -19.33
N GLN A 128 -9.26 7.55 -18.68
CA GLN A 128 -10.68 7.75 -18.42
C GLN A 128 -10.93 8.95 -17.50
N ILE A 129 -10.09 9.14 -16.47
CA ILE A 129 -10.16 10.33 -15.58
C ILE A 129 -9.94 11.62 -16.38
N LEU A 130 -8.92 11.66 -17.27
CA LEU A 130 -8.70 12.81 -18.17
C LEU A 130 -9.92 13.07 -19.06
N GLY A 131 -10.54 12.01 -19.59
CA GLY A 131 -11.78 12.09 -20.35
C GLY A 131 -12.94 12.68 -19.56
N HIS A 132 -13.15 12.22 -18.32
CA HIS A 132 -14.18 12.75 -17.42
C HIS A 132 -13.95 14.21 -17.03
N LEU A 133 -12.69 14.58 -16.80
CA LEU A 133 -12.31 15.96 -16.49
C LEU A 133 -12.59 16.91 -17.65
N ASN A 134 -12.21 16.52 -18.88
CA ASN A 134 -12.50 17.28 -20.09
C ASN A 134 -14.00 17.38 -20.39
N ALA A 135 -14.77 16.35 -20.05
CA ALA A 135 -16.22 16.35 -20.15
C ALA A 135 -16.92 17.11 -19.00
N SER A 136 -16.16 17.72 -18.08
CA SER A 136 -16.68 18.47 -16.91
C SER A 136 -17.60 17.63 -16.02
N LEU A 137 -17.29 16.35 -15.83
CA LEU A 137 -18.09 15.43 -15.01
C LEU A 137 -17.80 15.52 -13.51
N TYR A 138 -16.66 16.12 -13.12
CA TYR A 138 -16.32 16.37 -11.72
C TYR A 138 -16.83 17.73 -11.26
N THR A 139 -17.43 17.77 -10.07
CA THR A 139 -17.99 18.99 -9.48
C THR A 139 -17.12 19.58 -8.37
N ASN A 140 -16.23 18.79 -7.77
CA ASN A 140 -15.36 19.19 -6.67
C ASN A 140 -13.99 18.50 -6.79
N GLU A 141 -13.01 19.03 -6.06
CA GLU A 141 -11.62 18.53 -6.09
C GLU A 141 -11.48 17.16 -5.41
N TYR A 142 -12.29 16.89 -4.39
CA TYR A 142 -12.20 15.66 -3.60
C TYR A 142 -12.59 14.43 -4.40
N ASP A 143 -13.72 14.45 -5.10
CA ASP A 143 -14.16 13.34 -5.93
C ASP A 143 -13.18 13.07 -7.07
N PHE A 144 -12.65 14.12 -7.70
CA PHE A 144 -11.63 14.00 -8.75
C PHE A 144 -10.35 13.33 -8.24
N GLN A 145 -9.76 13.84 -7.15
CA GLN A 145 -8.50 13.28 -6.64
C GLN A 145 -8.67 11.90 -6.00
N LEU A 146 -9.85 11.60 -5.44
CA LEU A 146 -10.17 10.25 -4.98
C LEU A 146 -10.22 9.27 -6.15
N ASP A 147 -10.75 9.64 -7.32
CA ASP A 147 -10.73 8.73 -8.48
C ASP A 147 -9.30 8.46 -8.96
N VAL A 148 -8.40 9.46 -8.88
CA VAL A 148 -6.96 9.26 -9.14
C VAL A 148 -6.35 8.27 -8.14
N LEU A 149 -6.67 8.41 -6.86
CA LEU A 149 -6.23 7.49 -5.81
C LEU A 149 -6.76 6.06 -6.08
N ASP A 150 -8.06 5.92 -6.35
CA ASP A 150 -8.75 4.64 -6.57
C ASP A 150 -8.14 3.90 -7.77
N VAL A 151 -7.84 4.59 -8.88
CA VAL A 151 -7.20 3.99 -10.06
C VAL A 151 -5.80 3.47 -9.73
N ILE A 152 -4.97 4.21 -8.99
CA ILE A 152 -3.63 3.73 -8.61
C ILE A 152 -3.73 2.55 -7.64
N GLN A 153 -4.60 2.66 -6.64
CA GLN A 153 -4.77 1.65 -5.61
C GLN A 153 -5.46 0.37 -6.12
N SER A 154 -6.19 0.44 -7.24
CA SER A 154 -6.73 -0.74 -7.92
C SER A 154 -5.68 -1.79 -8.32
N ALA A 155 -4.39 -1.42 -8.32
CA ALA A 155 -3.28 -2.33 -8.53
C ALA A 155 -3.06 -3.34 -7.38
N TYR A 156 -3.66 -3.11 -6.20
CA TYR A 156 -3.45 -3.90 -4.98
C TYR A 156 -1.95 -4.01 -4.60
N ASP A 157 -1.19 -2.96 -4.87
CA ASP A 157 0.25 -2.91 -4.67
C ASP A 157 0.62 -1.74 -3.74
N GLY A 158 0.80 -2.01 -2.45
CA GLY A 158 1.29 -1.02 -1.48
C GLY A 158 2.67 -0.38 -1.76
N HIS A 159 3.43 -0.83 -2.77
CA HIS A 159 4.61 -0.13 -3.28
C HIS A 159 4.26 0.88 -4.40
N PHE A 160 3.12 0.70 -5.07
CA PHE A 160 2.59 1.60 -6.08
C PHE A 160 1.55 2.52 -5.47
N SER A 161 1.94 3.75 -5.17
CA SER A 161 1.10 4.68 -4.43
C SER A 161 1.14 6.07 -5.07
N TYR A 162 0.00 6.75 -5.00
CA TYR A 162 -0.11 8.18 -5.22
C TYR A 162 -1.20 8.70 -4.29
N GLN A 163 -0.80 9.11 -3.09
CA GLN A 163 -1.73 9.70 -2.15
C GLN A 163 -1.94 11.16 -2.53
N ALA A 164 -3.12 11.51 -3.01
CA ALA A 164 -3.42 12.88 -3.40
C ALA A 164 -3.60 13.77 -2.15
N ASP A 165 -3.17 15.03 -2.20
CA ASP A 165 -3.07 15.90 -1.04
C ASP A 165 -4.39 16.05 -0.26
N ILE A 166 -5.51 16.25 -0.94
CA ILE A 166 -6.83 16.45 -0.31
C ILE A 166 -7.30 15.24 0.49
N THR A 167 -6.85 14.04 0.14
CA THR A 167 -7.27 12.78 0.78
C THR A 167 -6.64 12.57 2.16
N THR A 168 -5.67 13.42 2.54
CA THR A 168 -4.95 13.33 3.82
C THR A 168 -5.24 14.48 4.79
N VAL A 169 -6.02 15.48 4.35
CA VAL A 169 -6.36 16.66 5.15
C VAL A 169 -7.21 16.28 6.35
N LEU A 170 -8.13 15.32 6.18
CA LEU A 170 -9.01 14.80 7.22
C LEU A 170 -8.87 13.27 7.26
N ASN A 171 -8.71 12.72 8.47
CA ASN A 171 -8.59 11.28 8.68
C ASN A 171 -9.86 10.75 9.31
N PHE A 172 -10.48 9.76 8.66
CA PHE A 172 -11.66 9.08 9.15
C PHE A 172 -11.26 7.90 10.03
N GLY A 173 -12.08 7.55 11.02
CA GLY A 173 -11.74 6.45 11.93
C GLY A 173 -12.93 6.00 12.74
N ARG A 174 -12.88 4.74 13.17
CA ARG A 174 -13.86 4.19 14.12
C ARG A 174 -13.23 4.13 15.51
N PRO A 175 -13.92 4.57 16.57
CA PRO A 175 -13.31 4.65 17.90
C PRO A 175 -13.04 3.28 18.52
N LEU A 176 -13.74 2.23 18.07
CA LEU A 176 -13.71 0.91 18.70
C LEU A 176 -13.49 -0.20 17.68
N PRO A 177 -12.74 -1.26 18.05
CA PRO A 177 -12.42 -2.35 17.15
C PRO A 177 -13.51 -3.41 17.05
N ILE A 178 -13.38 -4.24 16.01
CA ILE A 178 -14.06 -5.51 15.85
C ILE A 178 -13.03 -6.63 15.77
N PHE A 179 -13.43 -7.83 16.16
CA PHE A 179 -12.59 -9.02 16.22
C PHE A 179 -13.27 -10.17 15.48
N SER A 180 -12.51 -10.99 14.76
CA SER A 180 -12.98 -12.28 14.23
C SER A 180 -12.44 -13.39 15.10
N VAL A 181 -13.34 -14.17 15.70
CA VAL A 181 -13.02 -15.09 16.80
C VAL A 181 -13.61 -16.47 16.52
N SER A 182 -12.75 -17.48 16.55
CA SER A 182 -13.12 -18.89 16.55
C SER A 182 -13.16 -19.44 17.98
N ASN A 183 -14.05 -20.40 18.23
CA ASN A 183 -14.15 -21.05 19.55
C ASN A 183 -12.95 -21.98 19.85
N ASP A 184 -12.32 -22.55 18.83
CA ASP A 184 -11.29 -23.59 18.94
C ASP A 184 -10.07 -23.33 18.03
N GLY A 185 -10.12 -22.29 17.20
CA GLY A 185 -9.08 -21.97 16.22
C GLY A 185 -9.18 -22.76 14.92
N LEU A 186 -10.23 -23.58 14.75
CA LEU A 186 -10.45 -24.46 13.60
C LEU A 186 -11.82 -24.22 12.95
N SER A 187 -12.85 -24.10 13.78
CA SER A 187 -14.22 -23.77 13.41
C SER A 187 -14.29 -22.35 12.85
N LEU A 188 -15.20 -22.12 11.90
CA LEU A 188 -15.40 -20.81 11.29
C LEU A 188 -15.62 -19.73 12.36
N PRO A 189 -14.91 -18.59 12.28
CA PRO A 189 -15.01 -17.54 13.28
C PRO A 189 -16.29 -16.73 13.14
N GLU A 190 -16.63 -16.00 14.21
CA GLU A 190 -17.70 -15.01 14.23
C GLU A 190 -17.12 -13.62 14.55
N VAL A 191 -17.80 -12.56 14.10
CA VAL A 191 -17.35 -11.18 14.30
C VAL A 191 -17.97 -10.57 15.56
N TYR A 192 -17.13 -10.06 16.46
CA TYR A 192 -17.55 -9.49 17.74
C TYR A 192 -17.14 -8.04 17.90
N TYR A 193 -17.95 -7.29 18.64
CA TYR A 193 -17.67 -5.92 19.01
C TYR A 193 -16.62 -5.87 20.13
N GLY A 194 -15.66 -4.94 20.03
CA GLY A 194 -14.50 -4.93 20.91
C GLY A 194 -14.82 -4.86 22.41
N PRO A 195 -15.68 -3.96 22.89
CA PRO A 195 -16.11 -3.92 24.28
C PRO A 195 -16.65 -5.26 24.83
N ASP A 196 -17.36 -6.03 24.02
CA ASP A 196 -17.89 -7.34 24.41
C ASP A 196 -16.75 -8.35 24.61
N VAL A 197 -15.77 -8.37 23.70
CA VAL A 197 -14.56 -9.19 23.81
C VAL A 197 -13.74 -8.81 25.06
N TYR A 198 -13.55 -7.51 25.31
CA TYR A 198 -12.84 -7.05 26.50
C TYR A 198 -13.58 -7.43 27.80
N PHE A 199 -14.91 -7.42 27.78
CA PHE A 199 -15.71 -7.85 28.94
C PHE A 199 -15.56 -9.35 29.20
N LEU A 200 -15.62 -10.20 28.16
CA LEU A 200 -15.45 -11.66 28.27
C LEU A 200 -14.14 -12.01 28.99
N ILE A 201 -13.05 -11.32 28.65
CA ILE A 201 -11.73 -11.59 29.22
C ILE A 201 -11.65 -11.15 30.68
N LYS A 202 -12.14 -9.94 31.00
CA LYS A 202 -12.11 -9.43 32.38
C LYS A 202 -12.99 -10.25 33.32
N ASN A 203 -14.03 -10.87 32.78
CA ASN A 203 -15.00 -11.66 33.53
C ASN A 203 -15.05 -13.10 33.01
N ALA A 204 -13.89 -13.73 32.80
CA ALA A 204 -13.80 -15.13 32.34
C ALA A 204 -14.52 -16.14 33.26
N SER A 205 -14.90 -15.73 34.48
CA SER A 205 -15.72 -16.48 35.44
C SER A 205 -17.23 -16.31 35.27
N SER A 206 -17.67 -15.45 34.35
CA SER A 206 -19.08 -15.13 34.10
C SER A 206 -19.65 -15.96 32.95
N ASN A 207 -20.88 -16.46 33.09
CA ASN A 207 -21.63 -17.09 31.99
C ASN A 207 -22.20 -16.05 31.00
N ALA A 208 -21.58 -14.88 30.86
CA ALA A 208 -22.03 -13.85 29.94
C ALA A 208 -21.82 -14.32 28.50
N THR A 209 -22.87 -14.30 27.69
CA THR A 209 -22.83 -14.64 26.27
C THR A 209 -23.14 -13.38 25.47
N PHE A 210 -22.29 -13.06 24.50
CA PHE A 210 -22.50 -11.95 23.57
C PHE A 210 -22.85 -12.51 22.20
N SER A 211 -23.75 -11.81 21.52
CA SER A 211 -24.12 -12.17 20.15
C SER A 211 -23.11 -11.56 19.18
N PRO A 212 -22.71 -12.29 18.14
CA PRO A 212 -21.89 -11.71 17.09
C PRO A 212 -22.65 -10.60 16.35
N ILE A 213 -21.90 -9.70 15.71
CA ILE A 213 -22.45 -8.65 14.88
C ILE A 213 -23.11 -9.30 13.67
N ALA A 214 -24.44 -9.19 13.55
CA ALA A 214 -25.15 -9.76 12.41
C ALA A 214 -25.04 -8.86 11.17
N GLN A 215 -25.08 -7.54 11.35
CA GLN A 215 -25.13 -6.57 10.27
C GLN A 215 -24.35 -5.30 10.59
N ILE A 216 -23.74 -4.71 9.57
CA ILE A 216 -23.20 -3.35 9.59
C ILE A 216 -23.98 -2.55 8.56
N ASN A 217 -24.59 -1.44 8.98
CA ASN A 217 -25.37 -0.57 8.08
C ASN A 217 -26.52 -1.29 7.34
N GLY A 218 -27.10 -2.32 7.94
CA GLY A 218 -28.17 -3.13 7.35
C GLY A 218 -27.70 -4.19 6.33
N GLN A 219 -26.40 -4.26 6.04
CA GLN A 219 -25.76 -5.31 5.25
C GLN A 219 -25.24 -6.41 6.16
N ASP A 220 -25.28 -7.67 5.71
CA ASP A 220 -24.63 -8.80 6.39
C ASP A 220 -23.17 -8.48 6.71
N VAL A 221 -22.72 -8.84 7.93
CA VAL A 221 -21.39 -8.45 8.41
C VAL A 221 -20.25 -8.98 7.52
N GLU A 222 -20.34 -10.22 7.04
CA GLU A 222 -19.29 -10.81 6.23
C GLU A 222 -19.32 -10.22 4.83
N ALA A 223 -20.51 -10.02 4.23
CA ALA A 223 -20.62 -9.31 2.96
C ALA A 223 -19.99 -7.92 3.04
N PHE A 224 -20.30 -7.15 4.10
CA PHE A 224 -19.73 -5.82 4.31
C PHE A 224 -18.20 -5.87 4.45
N LEU A 225 -17.67 -6.77 5.30
CA LEU A 225 -16.22 -6.84 5.53
C LEU A 225 -15.45 -7.33 4.30
N ASN A 226 -16.01 -8.26 3.52
CA ASN A 226 -15.37 -8.74 2.28
C ASN A 226 -15.31 -7.66 1.20
N GLU A 227 -16.38 -6.88 1.04
CA GLU A 227 -16.43 -5.72 0.15
C GLU A 227 -15.47 -4.64 0.63
N TYR A 228 -15.49 -4.33 1.93
CA TYR A 228 -14.61 -3.32 2.51
C TYR A 228 -13.12 -3.71 2.46
N ALA A 229 -12.81 -5.01 2.58
CA ALA A 229 -11.44 -5.51 2.49
C ALA A 229 -10.89 -5.36 1.07
N ALA A 230 -11.74 -5.48 0.05
CA ALA A 230 -11.35 -5.21 -1.33
C ALA A 230 -10.99 -3.74 -1.57
N ILE A 231 -11.44 -2.81 -0.73
CA ILE A 231 -11.08 -1.39 -0.80
C ILE A 231 -9.75 -1.13 -0.10
N GLU A 232 -9.26 -2.04 0.76
CA GLU A 232 -8.02 -1.84 1.51
C GLU A 232 -6.81 -1.68 0.58
N GLN A 233 -6.83 -2.30 -0.62
CA GLN A 233 -5.97 -2.01 -1.77
C GLN A 233 -4.43 -2.02 -1.53
N GLN A 234 -3.94 -2.42 -0.34
CA GLN A 234 -2.51 -2.52 -0.04
C GLN A 234 -1.98 -3.96 -0.14
N TYR A 235 -2.86 -4.95 0.03
CA TYR A 235 -2.53 -6.39 -0.05
C TYR A 235 -3.09 -7.04 -1.34
N GLN A 236 -2.36 -7.99 -1.94
CA GLN A 236 -2.85 -8.80 -3.07
C GLN A 236 -3.64 -10.05 -2.62
N ASP A 237 -3.76 -10.27 -1.32
CA ASP A 237 -4.47 -11.43 -0.77
C ASP A 237 -5.71 -10.95 -0.02
N PRO A 238 -6.93 -11.35 -0.45
CA PRO A 238 -8.15 -10.92 0.20
C PRO A 238 -8.26 -11.36 1.67
N ASP A 239 -7.63 -12.48 2.05
CA ASP A 239 -7.61 -12.93 3.45
C ASP A 239 -6.68 -12.04 4.30
N ALA A 240 -5.53 -11.60 3.76
CA ALA A 240 -4.68 -10.58 4.40
C ALA A 240 -5.37 -9.20 4.50
N SER A 241 -6.07 -8.77 3.44
CA SER A 241 -6.88 -7.53 3.47
C SER A 241 -7.99 -7.62 4.52
N TYR A 242 -8.67 -8.77 4.64
CA TYR A 242 -9.68 -9.01 5.67
C TYR A 242 -9.08 -8.95 7.08
N ASN A 243 -7.91 -9.57 7.28
CA ASN A 243 -7.16 -9.50 8.55
C ASN A 243 -6.81 -8.06 8.96
N LYS A 244 -6.50 -7.20 7.99
CA LYS A 244 -6.24 -5.78 8.23
C LYS A 244 -7.46 -5.03 8.77
N LEU A 245 -8.68 -5.50 8.48
CA LEU A 245 -9.94 -4.95 8.99
C LEU A 245 -10.30 -5.38 10.43
N LEU A 246 -9.45 -6.18 11.07
CA LEU A 246 -9.73 -6.72 12.39
C LEU A 246 -8.61 -6.36 13.36
N ALA A 247 -8.98 -6.13 14.62
CA ALA A 247 -7.98 -6.01 15.67
C ALA A 247 -7.37 -7.39 15.96
N GLN A 248 -6.05 -7.45 16.10
CA GLN A 248 -5.30 -8.66 16.40
C GLN A 248 -4.19 -8.35 17.42
N GLY A 249 -4.27 -8.91 18.62
CA GLY A 249 -3.27 -8.77 19.69
C GLY A 249 -2.55 -7.45 19.82
N THR A 250 -1.23 -7.45 19.69
CA THR A 250 -0.36 -6.27 19.88
C THR A 250 -0.64 -5.15 18.86
N LYS A 251 -1.45 -5.40 17.82
CA LYS A 251 -2.06 -4.37 16.99
C LYS A 251 -3.38 -3.91 17.63
N VAL A 252 -3.30 -3.23 18.77
CA VAL A 252 -4.33 -2.22 19.11
C VAL A 252 -4.00 -0.98 18.26
N SER A 253 -4.08 -1.13 16.94
CA SER A 253 -4.26 0.06 16.11
C SER A 253 -5.66 0.55 16.43
N LEU A 254 -5.76 1.66 17.17
CA LEU A 254 -6.89 2.56 16.94
C LEU A 254 -7.06 2.63 15.41
N TRP A 255 -8.28 2.48 14.88
CA TRP A 255 -8.62 2.64 13.46
C TRP A 255 -8.32 4.07 13.01
N ARG A 256 -7.06 4.46 13.06
CA ARG A 256 -6.52 5.58 12.34
C ARG A 256 -6.44 5.04 10.94
N TYR A 257 -7.30 5.51 10.05
CA TYR A 257 -6.93 5.55 8.65
C TYR A 257 -5.64 6.33 8.57
N GLN A 258 -4.53 5.61 8.65
CA GLN A 258 -3.30 6.02 8.07
C GLN A 258 -3.24 5.16 6.82
N LEU A 259 -3.58 5.75 5.67
CA LEU A 259 -3.33 5.17 4.34
C LEU A 259 -1.84 4.93 4.07
N SER A 260 -1.00 5.04 5.09
CA SER A 260 0.42 4.81 5.01
C SER A 260 0.93 4.46 6.41
N SER A 261 1.25 3.20 6.61
CA SER A 261 2.23 2.80 7.62
C SER A 261 3.28 1.91 6.96
N TYR A 262 3.84 2.41 5.85
CA TYR A 262 5.20 2.07 5.50
C TYR A 262 6.11 3.09 6.17
N ALA A 263 6.93 2.58 7.08
CA ALA A 263 8.16 3.26 7.44
C ALA A 263 9.01 3.36 6.16
N ILE A 264 9.00 4.54 5.54
CA ILE A 264 10.12 4.95 4.71
C ILE A 264 11.35 4.89 5.62
N VAL A 265 12.38 4.20 5.15
CA VAL A 265 13.75 4.38 5.63
C VAL A 265 14.00 5.87 5.51
N GLY A 266 13.94 6.56 6.65
CA GLY A 266 13.82 8.00 6.72
C GLY A 266 14.93 8.73 5.97
N ARG A 267 14.69 10.03 5.78
CA ARG A 267 15.53 11.13 5.25
C ARG A 267 17.05 11.19 5.52
N TYR A 268 17.67 10.13 5.99
CA TYR A 268 19.11 9.95 5.84
C TYR A 268 19.36 9.13 4.57
N TRP A 269 20.40 9.50 3.82
CA TRP A 269 21.08 8.69 2.79
C TRP A 269 20.78 8.96 1.31
N ILE A 270 20.01 9.99 0.94
CA ILE A 270 20.10 10.56 -0.43
C ILE A 270 21.26 11.56 -0.46
N HIS A 271 22.49 11.04 -0.45
CA HIS A 271 23.66 11.77 -0.92
C HIS A 271 24.40 10.86 -1.92
N HIS A 272 24.06 11.05 -3.21
CA HIS A 272 24.93 10.92 -4.39
C HIS A 272 25.49 9.55 -4.86
N HIS A 273 25.10 8.36 -4.36
CA HIS A 273 25.82 7.14 -4.79
C HIS A 273 24.99 5.89 -5.13
N LEU A 274 23.66 6.00 -5.26
CA LEU A 274 22.86 4.95 -5.91
C LEU A 274 22.16 5.60 -7.09
N HIS A 275 22.78 5.55 -8.28
CA HIS A 275 22.04 5.87 -9.49
C HIS A 275 21.19 4.64 -9.81
N PRO A 276 19.85 4.73 -9.70
CA PRO A 276 18.95 3.58 -9.86
C PRO A 276 19.11 2.86 -11.22
N PHE A 277 19.71 3.55 -12.18
CA PHE A 277 19.96 3.12 -13.55
C PHE A 277 21.44 2.83 -13.85
N ASN A 278 22.32 2.74 -12.85
CA ASN A 278 23.71 2.40 -13.11
C ASN A 278 23.88 0.88 -13.33
N TYR A 279 23.95 0.46 -14.60
CA TYR A 279 24.12 -0.95 -14.97
C TYR A 279 25.39 -1.60 -14.37
N ARG A 280 26.41 -0.82 -14.03
CA ARG A 280 27.69 -1.32 -13.51
C ARG A 280 27.60 -1.84 -12.07
N GLU A 281 26.57 -1.43 -11.34
CA GLU A 281 26.34 -1.81 -9.94
C GLU A 281 25.45 -3.05 -9.81
N GLN A 282 24.92 -3.54 -10.93
CA GLN A 282 24.04 -4.71 -10.97
C GLN A 282 24.80 -5.93 -11.50
N LEU A 283 24.40 -7.11 -11.05
CA LEU A 283 24.87 -8.38 -11.61
C LEU A 283 23.76 -9.02 -12.45
N ASP A 284 24.13 -9.80 -13.46
CA ASP A 284 23.22 -10.65 -14.21
C ASP A 284 22.84 -11.92 -13.40
N GLN A 285 22.03 -12.80 -14.00
CA GLN A 285 21.63 -14.07 -13.39
C GLN A 285 22.79 -15.07 -13.15
N ASN A 286 23.94 -14.85 -13.79
CA ASN A 286 25.17 -15.63 -13.65
C ASN A 286 26.19 -14.98 -12.69
N ASN A 287 25.76 -13.94 -11.96
CA ASN A 287 26.58 -13.13 -11.06
C ASN A 287 27.75 -12.40 -11.78
N GLN A 288 27.59 -12.05 -13.05
CA GLN A 288 28.54 -11.23 -13.81
C GLN A 288 28.06 -9.78 -13.90
N VAL A 289 28.98 -8.82 -13.96
CA VAL A 289 28.64 -7.41 -14.17
C VAL A 289 28.16 -7.18 -15.61
N PHE A 290 27.17 -6.31 -15.79
CA PHE A 290 26.74 -5.89 -17.13
C PHE A 290 27.82 -5.05 -17.82
N THR A 291 28.01 -5.25 -19.13
CA THR A 291 29.04 -4.56 -19.91
C THR A 291 28.59 -3.25 -20.55
N SER A 292 27.27 -3.05 -20.70
CA SER A 292 26.70 -1.84 -21.27
C SER A 292 25.28 -1.55 -20.74
N TRP A 293 24.79 -0.34 -20.98
CA TRP A 293 23.39 0.02 -20.68
C TRP A 293 22.41 -0.85 -21.46
N ALA A 294 22.69 -1.15 -22.73
CA ALA A 294 21.84 -1.99 -23.56
C ALA A 294 21.72 -3.42 -23.00
N ASP A 295 22.81 -3.99 -22.47
CA ASP A 295 22.79 -5.33 -21.88
C ASP A 295 21.92 -5.41 -20.61
N TYR A 296 21.82 -4.31 -19.86
CA TYR A 296 21.02 -4.24 -18.64
C TYR A 296 19.57 -3.82 -18.90
N TYR A 297 19.37 -2.73 -19.63
CA TYR A 297 18.06 -2.14 -19.90
C TYR A 297 17.23 -2.99 -20.88
N GLY A 298 17.90 -3.74 -21.76
CA GLY A 298 17.26 -4.59 -22.76
C GLY A 298 16.73 -3.77 -23.96
N PRO A 299 15.53 -4.09 -24.47
CA PRO A 299 14.47 -4.82 -23.77
C PRO A 299 14.56 -6.34 -23.91
N GLU A 300 14.34 -7.03 -22.79
CA GLU A 300 13.91 -8.43 -22.78
C GLU A 300 12.39 -8.47 -22.98
N THR A 301 11.96 -8.82 -24.19
CA THR A 301 10.52 -8.95 -24.49
C THR A 301 9.99 -10.24 -23.90
N ARG A 302 8.96 -10.14 -23.06
CA ARG A 302 8.16 -11.26 -22.55
C ARG A 302 6.73 -11.13 -23.05
N GLU A 303 5.94 -12.18 -22.94
CA GLU A 303 4.56 -12.24 -23.48
C GLU A 303 3.69 -11.05 -23.08
N LYS A 304 3.99 -10.41 -21.95
CA LYS A 304 3.18 -9.31 -21.38
C LYS A 304 3.77 -7.91 -21.57
N ASP A 305 5.09 -7.75 -21.62
CA ASP A 305 5.74 -6.42 -21.72
C ASP A 305 7.23 -6.52 -22.08
N ASN A 306 7.86 -5.36 -22.25
CA ASN A 306 9.31 -5.20 -22.29
C ASN A 306 9.87 -4.96 -20.89
N PHE A 307 10.85 -5.77 -20.51
CA PHE A 307 11.52 -5.67 -19.22
C PHE A 307 13.01 -5.42 -19.37
N THR A 308 13.64 -4.96 -18.30
CA THR A 308 15.10 -5.05 -18.17
C THR A 308 15.53 -6.51 -18.07
N SER A 309 16.81 -6.75 -18.32
CA SER A 309 17.46 -8.03 -18.02
C SER A 309 17.27 -8.42 -16.55
N ILE A 310 17.20 -9.73 -16.28
CA ILE A 310 17.19 -10.24 -14.91
C ILE A 310 18.48 -9.77 -14.23
N SER A 311 18.32 -9.06 -13.12
CA SER A 311 19.44 -8.53 -12.36
C SER A 311 19.42 -8.99 -10.90
N ARG A 312 20.59 -8.99 -10.27
CA ARG A 312 20.84 -9.27 -8.86
C ARG A 312 21.62 -8.10 -8.25
N TYR A 313 21.38 -7.84 -6.97
CA TYR A 313 22.19 -6.87 -6.23
C TYR A 313 23.64 -7.36 -6.16
N ASN A 314 24.59 -6.48 -6.43
CA ASN A 314 26.00 -6.76 -6.20
C ASN A 314 26.34 -6.61 -4.71
N LEU A 315 26.05 -7.64 -3.90
CA LEU A 315 26.26 -7.58 -2.45
C LEU A 315 27.75 -7.59 -2.03
N ALA A 316 28.68 -7.80 -2.97
CA ALA A 316 30.11 -7.63 -2.73
C ALA A 316 30.56 -6.17 -2.90
N ASP A 317 29.78 -5.34 -3.61
CA ASP A 317 30.05 -3.92 -3.77
C ASP A 317 29.49 -3.14 -2.58
N THR A 318 30.30 -3.04 -1.53
CA THR A 318 29.95 -2.30 -0.30
C THR A 318 29.72 -0.81 -0.52
N TYR A 319 30.18 -0.25 -1.64
CA TYR A 319 29.96 1.17 -1.97
C TYR A 319 28.54 1.38 -2.48
N SER A 320 28.08 0.50 -3.37
CA SER A 320 26.75 0.58 -3.97
C SER A 320 25.63 0.12 -3.03
N ILE A 321 25.85 -0.85 -2.14
CA ILE A 321 24.75 -1.42 -1.33
C ILE A 321 24.44 -0.68 -0.02
N PHE A 322 25.09 0.44 0.29
CA PHE A 322 24.85 1.31 1.48
C PHE A 322 24.68 0.59 2.85
N CYS A 323 24.97 -0.69 2.91
CA CYS A 323 24.83 -1.55 4.08
C CYS A 323 26.19 -1.89 4.67
N LYS A 324 26.18 -2.27 5.94
CA LYS A 324 27.31 -2.98 6.54
C LYS A 324 27.63 -4.21 5.66
N PRO A 325 28.90 -4.63 5.58
CA PRO A 325 29.25 -5.80 4.79
C PRO A 325 28.38 -7.00 5.22
N ILE A 326 27.81 -7.72 4.26
CA ILE A 326 26.93 -8.86 4.50
C ILE A 326 27.78 -10.11 4.62
N SER A 327 27.56 -10.94 5.64
CA SER A 327 28.27 -12.21 5.80
C SER A 327 28.15 -13.06 4.52
N ASN A 328 29.25 -13.72 4.14
CA ASN A 328 29.39 -14.49 2.89
C ASN A 328 29.52 -13.65 1.60
N TYR A 329 29.62 -12.32 1.69
CA TYR A 329 29.90 -11.44 0.56
C TYR A 329 31.17 -10.61 0.78
N GLY A 330 31.86 -10.27 -0.32
CA GLY A 330 33.12 -9.54 -0.30
C GLY A 330 34.17 -10.24 0.58
N ASN A 331 34.74 -9.49 1.53
CA ASN A 331 35.79 -10.01 2.44
C ASN A 331 35.25 -10.64 3.74
N LEU A 332 33.93 -10.75 3.92
CA LEU A 332 33.35 -11.34 5.13
C LEU A 332 33.14 -12.85 4.99
N THR A 333 34.19 -13.62 5.32
CA THR A 333 34.16 -15.09 5.29
C THR A 333 33.78 -15.74 6.62
N ASN A 334 33.68 -14.97 7.71
CA ASN A 334 33.33 -15.50 9.03
C ASN A 334 31.80 -15.62 9.16
N ILE A 335 31.28 -16.79 8.82
CA ILE A 335 29.85 -17.09 8.80
C ILE A 335 29.48 -17.81 10.10
N THR A 336 28.44 -17.33 10.79
CA THR A 336 27.85 -18.09 11.90
C THR A 336 27.25 -19.37 11.34
N PRO A 337 27.62 -20.56 11.85
CA PRO A 337 27.04 -21.81 11.36
C PRO A 337 25.53 -21.81 11.59
N GLN A 338 24.81 -22.47 10.70
CA GLN A 338 23.37 -22.67 10.86
C GLN A 338 23.09 -23.37 12.20
N VAL A 339 22.26 -22.74 13.02
CA VAL A 339 22.00 -23.18 14.40
C VAL A 339 20.86 -24.20 14.47
N PHE A 340 19.87 -24.09 13.58
CA PHE A 340 18.69 -24.95 13.53
C PHE A 340 18.54 -25.58 12.14
N GLN A 341 18.21 -26.86 12.09
CA GLN A 341 17.79 -27.50 10.82
C GLN A 341 16.44 -26.93 10.35
N PRO A 342 16.16 -26.86 9.04
CA PRO A 342 14.92 -26.24 8.55
C PRO A 342 13.65 -26.85 9.11
N GLU A 343 13.63 -28.16 9.37
CA GLU A 343 12.50 -28.87 9.99
C GLU A 343 12.23 -28.44 11.44
N ASN A 344 13.17 -27.75 12.08
CA ASN A 344 13.03 -27.17 13.43
C ASN A 344 12.74 -25.66 13.40
N ILE A 345 12.42 -25.11 12.23
CA ILE A 345 12.05 -23.71 12.03
C ILE A 345 10.60 -23.67 11.50
N VAL A 346 9.83 -22.68 11.94
CA VAL A 346 8.50 -22.40 11.40
C VAL A 346 8.33 -20.89 11.23
N LEU A 347 7.72 -20.48 10.12
CA LEU A 347 7.25 -19.11 9.93
C LEU A 347 5.80 -19.01 10.42
N VAL A 348 5.53 -18.08 11.32
CA VAL A 348 4.17 -17.79 11.81
C VAL A 348 3.76 -16.40 11.32
N GLN A 349 2.67 -16.32 10.56
CA GLN A 349 2.25 -15.11 9.86
C GLN A 349 0.73 -14.90 9.93
N ASP A 350 0.26 -13.73 9.53
CA ASP A 350 -1.14 -13.31 9.45
C ASP A 350 -1.52 -12.84 8.03
N GLY A 351 -0.68 -13.13 7.03
CA GLY A 351 -0.81 -12.61 5.66
C GLY A 351 -0.25 -11.18 5.48
N GLY A 352 0.07 -10.46 6.56
CA GLY A 352 0.49 -9.06 6.51
C GLY A 352 1.93 -8.82 6.01
N CYS A 353 2.70 -9.87 5.76
CA CYS A 353 4.08 -9.78 5.29
C CYS A 353 4.16 -9.15 3.88
N SER A 354 5.03 -8.16 3.70
CA SER A 354 5.28 -7.45 2.44
C SER A 354 6.75 -7.00 2.32
N SER A 355 7.14 -6.52 1.15
CA SER A 355 8.47 -5.91 0.89
C SER A 355 9.61 -6.86 1.28
N THR A 356 10.61 -6.40 2.03
CA THR A 356 11.73 -7.23 2.51
C THR A 356 11.29 -8.50 3.24
N CYS A 357 10.15 -8.48 3.96
CA CYS A 357 9.62 -9.69 4.62
C CYS A 357 9.22 -10.76 3.58
N ALA A 358 8.67 -10.34 2.44
CA ALA A 358 8.30 -11.25 1.36
C ALA A 358 9.53 -11.93 0.75
N VAL A 359 10.62 -11.17 0.54
CA VAL A 359 11.90 -11.71 0.05
C VAL A 359 12.49 -12.73 1.03
N PHE A 360 12.51 -12.39 2.33
CA PHE A 360 12.95 -13.31 3.38
C PHE A 360 12.10 -14.58 3.42
N THR A 361 10.78 -14.44 3.34
CA THR A 361 9.85 -15.58 3.35
C THR A 361 10.05 -16.47 2.12
N GLU A 362 10.28 -15.89 0.94
CA GLU A 362 10.63 -16.65 -0.27
C GLU A 362 11.91 -17.47 -0.04
N PHE A 363 12.99 -16.89 0.49
CA PHE A 363 14.22 -17.66 0.77
C PHE A 363 13.98 -18.78 1.78
N MET A 364 13.23 -18.51 2.85
CA MET A 364 12.95 -19.50 3.88
C MET A 364 12.09 -20.66 3.35
N LYS A 365 11.06 -20.36 2.56
CA LYS A 365 10.19 -21.40 2.00
C LYS A 365 10.81 -22.07 0.79
N SER A 366 11.15 -21.34 -0.27
CA SER A 366 11.54 -21.93 -1.55
C SER A 366 12.94 -22.53 -1.53
N GLN A 367 13.89 -21.96 -0.77
CA GLN A 367 15.27 -22.47 -0.72
C GLN A 367 15.51 -23.32 0.52
N ALA A 368 15.17 -22.83 1.70
CA ALA A 368 15.41 -23.55 2.96
C ALA A 368 14.34 -24.60 3.31
N LYS A 369 13.19 -24.62 2.61
CA LYS A 369 12.10 -25.60 2.83
C LYS A 369 11.45 -25.51 4.21
N VAL A 370 11.41 -24.30 4.79
CA VAL A 370 10.80 -24.02 6.10
C VAL A 370 9.28 -23.98 5.99
N LYS A 371 8.59 -24.61 6.93
CA LYS A 371 7.12 -24.61 7.01
C LYS A 371 6.55 -23.25 7.39
N GLN A 372 5.37 -22.94 6.90
CA GLN A 372 4.63 -21.70 7.17
C GLN A 372 3.25 -22.00 7.74
N ILE A 373 2.93 -21.36 8.87
CA ILE A 373 1.60 -21.36 9.49
C ILE A 373 1.03 -19.95 9.38
N VAL A 374 -0.23 -19.83 8.96
CA VAL A 374 -0.92 -18.54 8.85
C VAL A 374 -2.17 -18.49 9.74
N PHE A 375 -2.42 -17.31 10.34
CA PHE A 375 -3.57 -17.07 11.21
C PHE A 375 -4.58 -16.09 10.58
N GLY A 376 -5.87 -16.36 10.81
CA GLY A 376 -6.97 -15.49 10.42
C GLY A 376 -7.48 -15.73 8.99
N GLY A 377 -7.81 -14.65 8.29
CA GLY A 377 -8.47 -14.62 6.99
C GLY A 377 -9.99 -14.57 7.10
N ARG A 378 -10.67 -14.56 5.96
CA ARG A 378 -12.13 -14.52 5.85
C ARG A 378 -12.78 -15.75 6.50
N LYS A 379 -14.06 -15.63 6.86
CA LYS A 379 -14.89 -16.71 7.41
C LYS A 379 -15.16 -17.83 6.39
N GLN A 380 -14.13 -18.60 6.07
CA GLN A 380 -14.18 -19.72 5.13
C GLN A 380 -13.08 -20.75 5.42
N ASN A 381 -13.36 -22.01 5.08
CA ASN A 381 -12.36 -23.07 5.05
C ASN A 381 -11.38 -22.89 3.88
N GLY A 382 -10.32 -23.69 3.85
CA GLY A 382 -9.32 -23.65 2.78
C GLY A 382 -8.06 -22.84 3.12
N PRO A 383 -7.07 -22.86 2.21
CA PRO A 383 -5.76 -22.29 2.44
C PRO A 383 -5.76 -20.75 2.41
N MET A 384 -4.72 -20.16 2.99
CA MET A 384 -4.44 -18.72 2.97
C MET A 384 -2.94 -18.52 2.69
N LYS A 385 -2.58 -17.39 2.07
CA LYS A 385 -1.16 -17.02 1.84
C LYS A 385 -0.56 -16.49 3.13
N GLY A 386 0.65 -16.92 3.50
CA GLY A 386 1.39 -16.26 4.59
C GLY A 386 1.97 -14.89 4.20
N VAL A 387 2.21 -14.69 2.90
CA VAL A 387 2.62 -13.40 2.30
C VAL A 387 1.50 -12.90 1.40
N GLY A 388 0.63 -12.08 1.96
CA GLY A 388 -0.47 -11.43 1.25
C GLY A 388 -0.14 -10.02 0.75
N GLY A 389 0.92 -9.40 1.28
CA GLY A 389 1.35 -8.08 0.85
C GLY A 389 2.22 -8.08 -0.41
N VAL A 390 2.75 -6.91 -0.74
CA VAL A 390 3.62 -6.70 -1.91
C VAL A 390 4.85 -7.58 -1.88
N LYS A 391 5.08 -8.30 -2.98
CA LYS A 391 6.25 -9.17 -3.17
C LYS A 391 7.33 -8.52 -4.05
N GLY A 392 7.17 -7.24 -4.39
CA GLY A 392 8.21 -6.40 -4.99
C GLY A 392 9.43 -6.24 -4.08
N ALA A 393 10.61 -6.11 -4.70
CA ALA A 393 11.91 -6.07 -4.03
C ALA A 393 12.56 -4.67 -3.99
N ASN A 394 11.98 -3.67 -4.65
CA ASN A 394 12.45 -2.30 -4.55
C ASN A 394 11.37 -1.28 -4.93
N VAL A 395 11.41 -0.13 -4.28
CA VAL A 395 10.48 1.00 -4.48
C VAL A 395 11.28 2.23 -4.85
N TYR A 396 10.84 2.96 -5.88
CA TYR A 396 11.33 4.32 -6.12
C TYR A 396 10.23 5.34 -5.87
N PRO A 397 10.51 6.39 -5.07
CA PRO A 397 9.60 7.51 -4.95
C PRO A 397 9.56 8.26 -6.28
N PHE A 398 8.41 8.84 -6.59
CA PHE A 398 8.22 9.66 -7.78
C PHE A 398 9.23 10.82 -7.84
N SER A 399 9.62 11.36 -6.68
CA SER A 399 10.63 12.42 -6.59
C SER A 399 12.00 11.99 -7.13
N LEU A 400 12.43 10.76 -6.84
CA LEU A 400 13.72 10.22 -7.33
C LEU A 400 13.67 10.02 -8.85
N LEU A 401 12.55 9.54 -9.37
CA LEU A 401 12.35 9.36 -10.81
C LEU A 401 12.32 10.70 -11.55
N ALA A 402 11.62 11.70 -10.98
CA ALA A 402 11.57 13.05 -11.52
C ALA A 402 12.95 13.73 -11.51
N GLU A 403 13.71 13.58 -10.42
CA GLU A 403 15.09 14.07 -10.31
C GLU A 403 16.00 13.42 -11.35
N ALA A 404 15.99 12.08 -11.43
CA ALA A 404 16.80 11.35 -12.40
C ALA A 404 16.46 11.70 -13.85
N ALA A 405 15.19 11.90 -14.18
CA ALA A 405 14.76 12.34 -15.51
C ALA A 405 15.20 13.78 -15.81
N GLY A 406 15.12 14.67 -14.82
CA GLY A 406 15.59 16.05 -14.92
C GLY A 406 17.10 16.14 -15.15
N GLU A 407 17.89 15.44 -14.33
CA GLU A 407 19.35 15.35 -14.48
C GLU A 407 19.73 14.80 -15.85
N ALA A 408 19.10 13.70 -16.28
CA ALA A 408 19.35 13.12 -17.60
C ALA A 408 19.02 14.09 -18.75
N TYR A 409 17.96 14.89 -18.62
CA TYR A 409 17.61 15.92 -19.61
C TYR A 409 18.63 17.06 -19.62
N GLU A 410 19.09 17.54 -18.46
CA GLU A 410 20.08 18.61 -18.35
C GLU A 410 21.45 18.21 -18.89
N ASP A 411 21.87 16.96 -18.66
CA ASP A 411 23.13 16.40 -19.15
C ASP A 411 23.11 16.03 -20.64
N ALA A 412 21.92 15.89 -21.23
CA ALA A 412 21.75 15.50 -22.62
C ALA A 412 22.21 16.60 -23.60
N GLY A 413 22.68 16.19 -24.79
CA GLY A 413 23.04 17.13 -25.85
C GLY A 413 21.80 17.88 -26.38
N PRO A 414 21.95 19.07 -27.00
CA PRO A 414 20.81 19.86 -27.49
C PRO A 414 19.89 19.12 -28.46
N ILE A 415 20.43 18.19 -29.27
CA ILE A 415 19.66 17.37 -30.20
C ILE A 415 18.76 16.39 -29.43
N ASP A 416 19.30 15.76 -28.39
CA ASP A 416 18.58 14.80 -27.56
C ASP A 416 17.50 15.49 -26.71
N GLN A 417 17.78 16.69 -26.20
CA GLN A 417 16.77 17.51 -25.50
C GLN A 417 15.60 17.87 -26.43
N VAL A 418 15.87 18.29 -27.67
CA VAL A 418 14.83 18.58 -28.66
C VAL A 418 14.04 17.33 -29.02
N ALA A 419 14.72 16.19 -29.20
CA ALA A 419 14.08 14.91 -29.49
C ALA A 419 13.19 14.46 -28.32
N PHE A 420 13.67 14.61 -27.07
CA PHE A 420 12.90 14.31 -25.86
C PHE A 420 11.65 15.19 -25.77
N GLY A 421 11.79 16.50 -25.93
CA GLY A 421 10.65 17.43 -25.93
C GLY A 421 9.64 17.16 -27.05
N ALA A 422 10.11 16.74 -28.23
CA ALA A 422 9.23 16.35 -29.34
C ALA A 422 8.50 15.03 -29.08
N ALA A 423 9.14 14.08 -28.41
CA ALA A 423 8.56 12.77 -28.09
C ALA A 423 7.56 12.83 -26.93
N TYR A 424 7.81 13.67 -25.94
CA TYR A 424 7.09 13.64 -24.67
C TYR A 424 6.39 14.95 -24.27
N GLY A 425 6.58 16.05 -25.01
CA GLY A 425 5.96 17.33 -24.69
C GLY A 425 6.50 17.96 -23.40
N ASN A 426 5.67 18.77 -22.72
CA ASN A 426 6.05 19.44 -21.46
C ASN A 426 5.84 18.52 -20.23
N LEU A 427 6.53 17.38 -20.20
CA LEU A 427 6.49 16.46 -19.07
C LEU A 427 6.87 17.13 -17.75
N THR A 428 7.80 18.09 -17.78
CA THR A 428 8.31 18.77 -16.60
C THR A 428 7.20 19.46 -15.81
N GLU A 429 6.27 20.12 -16.49
CA GLU A 429 5.14 20.80 -15.86
C GLU A 429 4.15 19.81 -15.24
N ALA A 430 3.79 18.76 -15.99
CA ALA A 430 2.88 17.70 -15.52
C ALA A 430 3.47 16.94 -14.31
N VAL A 431 4.73 16.52 -14.39
CA VAL A 431 5.46 15.85 -13.29
C VAL A 431 5.57 16.76 -12.07
N SER A 432 5.87 18.05 -12.26
CA SER A 432 5.90 19.02 -11.16
C SER A 432 4.53 19.15 -10.50
N GLN A 433 3.45 19.19 -11.28
CA GLN A 433 2.09 19.23 -10.74
C GLN A 433 1.72 17.96 -9.99
N ALA A 434 2.03 16.78 -10.53
CA ALA A 434 1.83 15.53 -9.81
C ALA A 434 2.53 15.54 -8.43
N MET A 435 3.75 16.10 -8.34
CA MET A 435 4.49 16.24 -7.08
C MET A 435 3.95 17.29 -6.13
N LEU A 436 3.40 18.39 -6.64
CA LEU A 436 2.76 19.42 -5.80
C LEU A 436 1.45 18.94 -5.20
N ARG A 437 0.73 18.06 -5.90
CA ARG A 437 -0.57 17.51 -5.49
C ARG A 437 -0.48 16.13 -4.82
N ALA A 438 0.74 15.62 -4.62
CA ALA A 438 0.98 14.48 -3.77
C ALA A 438 1.00 14.93 -2.30
N ALA A 439 0.33 14.17 -1.43
CA ALA A 439 0.45 14.32 0.01
C ALA A 439 1.90 14.13 0.45
N VAL A 440 2.26 14.73 1.59
CA VAL A 440 3.62 14.69 2.12
C VAL A 440 3.64 14.13 3.52
N TRP A 441 4.67 13.34 3.83
CA TRP A 441 4.98 12.93 5.19
C TRP A 441 5.39 14.11 6.07
N ALA A 442 5.39 13.90 7.39
CA ALA A 442 5.89 14.89 8.34
C ALA A 442 7.35 15.29 8.09
N ASP A 443 8.13 14.38 7.51
CA ASP A 443 9.50 14.68 7.13
C ASP A 443 9.56 15.55 5.86
N GLY A 444 8.51 15.56 5.02
CA GLY A 444 8.36 16.33 3.79
C GLY A 444 8.57 15.52 2.51
N SER A 445 8.73 14.20 2.59
CA SER A 445 8.76 13.31 1.42
C SER A 445 7.35 13.08 0.86
N GLN A 446 7.23 13.01 -0.46
CA GLN A 446 5.94 12.74 -1.13
C GLN A 446 5.49 11.29 -0.90
N LEU A 447 4.20 11.12 -0.66
CA LEU A 447 3.48 9.85 -0.64
C LEU A 447 3.14 9.39 -2.07
N ALA A 448 4.19 9.23 -2.88
CA ALA A 448 4.06 8.78 -4.26
C ALA A 448 5.25 7.92 -4.67
N SER A 449 4.99 6.70 -5.12
CA SER A 449 6.02 5.71 -5.41
C SER A 449 5.57 4.64 -6.40
N VAL A 450 6.53 3.97 -7.03
CA VAL A 450 6.33 2.78 -7.86
C VAL A 450 7.16 1.60 -7.36
N ASN A 451 6.66 0.39 -7.60
CA ASN A 451 7.36 -0.87 -7.50
C ASN A 451 8.20 -1.10 -8.77
N VAL A 452 9.47 -0.75 -8.71
CA VAL A 452 10.37 -0.77 -9.87
C VAL A 452 11.09 -2.09 -10.06
N ARG A 453 11.14 -2.93 -9.02
CA ARG A 453 11.86 -4.21 -9.06
C ARG A 453 10.97 -5.33 -8.58
N ASN A 454 10.50 -6.11 -9.54
CA ASN A 454 9.80 -7.36 -9.27
C ASN A 454 10.74 -8.41 -8.68
N ASN A 455 10.27 -9.15 -7.68
CA ASN A 455 10.98 -10.34 -7.21
C ASN A 455 10.59 -11.54 -8.06
N ILE A 456 11.58 -12.28 -8.56
CA ILE A 456 11.40 -13.47 -9.40
C ILE A 456 11.91 -14.68 -8.62
N ARG A 457 11.17 -15.79 -8.68
CA ARG A 457 11.60 -17.05 -8.06
C ARG A 457 12.87 -17.58 -8.74
N TYR A 458 13.80 -18.08 -7.94
CA TYR A 458 14.99 -18.76 -8.46
C TYR A 458 14.57 -20.02 -9.23
N GLY A 459 14.99 -20.14 -10.50
CA GLY A 459 14.66 -21.29 -11.35
C GLY A 459 13.37 -21.14 -12.16
N ASP A 460 12.57 -20.09 -11.94
CA ASP A 460 11.35 -19.86 -12.73
C ASP A 460 11.70 -19.35 -14.14
N GLU A 461 11.58 -20.23 -15.12
CA GLU A 461 11.80 -19.94 -16.55
C GLU A 461 10.72 -19.03 -17.15
N THR A 462 9.52 -18.95 -16.54
CA THR A 462 8.47 -18.03 -16.98
C THR A 462 8.78 -16.59 -16.57
N VAL A 463 9.66 -16.41 -15.59
CA VAL A 463 10.06 -15.11 -15.02
C VAL A 463 8.83 -14.31 -14.55
N THR A 464 7.86 -15.01 -13.96
CA THR A 464 6.63 -14.39 -13.47
C THR A 464 6.95 -13.65 -12.17
N PRO A 465 6.60 -12.34 -12.04
CA PRO A 465 6.73 -11.64 -10.77
C PRO A 465 5.97 -12.37 -9.67
N LEU A 466 6.65 -12.63 -8.54
CA LEU A 466 6.07 -13.35 -7.40
C LEU A 466 4.77 -12.73 -6.88
N GLN A 467 4.55 -11.44 -7.15
CA GLN A 467 3.30 -10.70 -6.98
C GLN A 467 2.07 -11.46 -7.53
N PHE A 468 2.23 -12.15 -8.66
CA PHE A 468 1.15 -12.86 -9.36
C PHE A 468 1.16 -14.37 -9.11
N VAL A 469 2.02 -14.84 -8.19
CA VAL A 469 2.12 -16.26 -7.82
C VAL A 469 1.39 -16.50 -6.50
N TYR A 470 0.35 -17.33 -6.57
CA TYR A 470 -0.37 -17.83 -5.40
C TYR A 470 0.49 -18.85 -4.64
N GLU A 471 0.73 -18.59 -3.36
CA GLU A 471 1.54 -19.47 -2.50
C GLU A 471 0.85 -19.68 -1.16
N ALA A 472 0.23 -20.85 -1.00
CA ALA A 472 -0.44 -21.24 0.23
C ALA A 472 0.57 -21.44 1.37
N ALA A 473 0.13 -21.15 2.59
CA ALA A 473 0.78 -21.66 3.79
C ALA A 473 0.56 -23.17 3.92
N ASP A 474 1.40 -23.84 4.72
CA ASP A 474 1.26 -25.28 4.99
C ASP A 474 0.05 -25.59 5.88
N CYS A 475 -0.36 -24.63 6.70
CA CYS A 475 -1.47 -24.74 7.63
C CYS A 475 -2.08 -23.36 7.89
N ARG A 476 -3.41 -23.33 8.04
CA ARG A 476 -4.16 -22.14 8.47
C ARG A 476 -4.86 -22.43 9.80
N LEU A 477 -4.90 -21.42 10.66
CA LEU A 477 -5.62 -21.40 11.93
C LEU A 477 -6.43 -20.12 12.07
N PHE A 478 -7.53 -20.15 12.80
CA PHE A 478 -8.24 -18.93 13.21
C PHE A 478 -7.78 -18.47 14.60
N TYR A 479 -8.01 -17.20 14.90
CA TYR A 479 -7.75 -16.68 16.24
C TYR A 479 -8.89 -17.08 17.19
N THR A 480 -8.53 -17.65 18.35
CA THR A 480 -9.42 -17.73 19.53
C THR A 480 -9.32 -16.45 20.37
N ILE A 481 -10.26 -16.25 21.30
CA ILE A 481 -10.23 -15.12 22.25
C ILE A 481 -8.87 -15.05 22.97
N GLU A 482 -8.37 -16.18 23.45
CA GLU A 482 -7.10 -16.23 24.18
C GLU A 482 -5.93 -15.87 23.25
N SER A 483 -5.92 -16.41 22.03
CA SER A 483 -4.85 -16.16 21.07
C SER A 483 -4.78 -14.73 20.57
N ILE A 484 -5.91 -14.01 20.55
CA ILE A 484 -5.91 -12.57 20.23
C ILE A 484 -5.09 -11.84 21.26
N PHE A 485 -5.24 -12.10 22.57
CA PHE A 485 -4.59 -11.28 23.59
C PHE A 485 -3.27 -11.84 24.11
N ALA A 486 -2.98 -13.11 23.84
CA ALA A 486 -1.78 -13.78 24.30
C ALA A 486 -1.04 -14.45 23.13
N GLN A 487 0.07 -13.80 22.73
CA GLN A 487 0.96 -14.33 21.68
C GLN A 487 1.50 -15.73 22.02
N SER A 488 1.58 -16.10 23.31
CA SER A 488 1.94 -17.45 23.73
C SER A 488 0.97 -18.51 23.22
N GLU A 489 -0.33 -18.21 23.11
CA GLU A 489 -1.32 -19.16 22.62
C GLU A 489 -1.23 -19.33 21.10
N VAL A 490 -0.90 -18.26 20.37
CA VAL A 490 -0.56 -18.34 18.93
C VAL A 490 0.63 -19.28 18.73
N TRP A 491 1.70 -19.13 19.51
CA TRP A 491 2.88 -20.00 19.41
C TRP A 491 2.60 -21.45 19.86
N LYS A 492 1.76 -21.68 20.87
CA LYS A 492 1.33 -23.03 21.26
C LYS A 492 0.56 -23.72 20.14
N ALA A 493 -0.38 -23.01 19.50
CA ALA A 493 -1.17 -23.54 18.39
C ALA A 493 -0.29 -23.82 17.15
N ALA A 494 0.64 -22.91 16.84
CA ALA A 494 1.62 -23.10 15.77
C ALA A 494 2.54 -24.31 16.05
N TYR A 495 3.04 -24.44 17.28
CA TYR A 495 3.86 -25.59 17.69
C TYR A 495 3.07 -26.91 17.54
N ALA A 496 1.85 -26.96 18.08
CA ALA A 496 1.01 -28.14 18.04
C ALA A 496 0.72 -28.57 16.59
N SER A 497 0.46 -27.63 15.69
CA SER A 497 0.15 -27.92 14.28
C SER A 497 1.38 -28.27 13.44
N THR A 498 2.57 -27.88 13.89
CA THR A 498 3.82 -28.12 13.15
C THR A 498 4.53 -29.40 13.58
N TRP A 499 4.59 -29.64 14.89
CA TRP A 499 5.38 -30.73 15.51
C TRP A 499 4.59 -31.58 16.52
N GLY A 500 3.37 -31.18 16.89
CA GLY A 500 2.52 -31.90 17.84
C GLY A 500 1.35 -32.63 17.17
N GLU A 501 0.28 -32.80 17.92
CA GLU A 501 -0.98 -33.44 17.47
C GLU A 501 -2.05 -32.40 17.08
N GLY A 502 -1.66 -31.15 16.83
CA GLY A 502 -2.57 -30.09 16.43
C GLY A 502 -3.09 -30.28 15.01
N SER A 503 -4.34 -29.85 14.77
CA SER A 503 -4.96 -29.86 13.44
C SER A 503 -4.95 -28.46 12.82
N CYS A 504 -5.22 -28.38 11.53
CA CYS A 504 -5.41 -27.13 10.80
C CYS A 504 -6.89 -26.95 10.43
N VAL A 505 -7.27 -25.74 10.01
CA VAL A 505 -8.58 -25.46 9.43
C VAL A 505 -8.87 -26.47 8.30
N ALA A 506 -10.14 -26.88 8.17
CA ALA A 506 -10.55 -27.83 7.15
C ALA A 506 -10.11 -27.37 5.75
N ASP A 507 -9.61 -28.30 4.95
CA ASP A 507 -9.10 -28.09 3.59
C ASP A 507 -7.96 -27.06 3.45
N SER A 508 -7.30 -26.68 4.56
CA SER A 508 -6.25 -25.65 4.53
C SER A 508 -4.83 -26.19 4.34
N THR A 509 -4.65 -27.49 4.13
CA THR A 509 -3.34 -28.15 4.06
C THR A 509 -3.19 -28.90 2.74
N GLY A 510 -1.96 -29.18 2.32
CA GLY A 510 -1.67 -30.01 1.15
C GLY A 510 -1.96 -29.33 -0.20
N HIS A 511 -2.16 -28.01 -0.25
CA HIS A 511 -2.26 -27.29 -1.50
C HIS A 511 -0.94 -27.42 -2.29
N PRO A 512 -0.95 -27.71 -3.61
CA PRO A 512 0.29 -27.92 -4.37
C PRO A 512 1.27 -26.76 -4.29
N SER A 513 0.78 -25.52 -4.19
CA SER A 513 1.64 -24.33 -4.02
C SER A 513 2.21 -24.12 -2.63
N SER A 514 1.78 -24.90 -1.61
CA SER A 514 2.43 -24.86 -0.29
C SER A 514 3.74 -25.65 -0.29
N ALA A 515 3.89 -26.61 -1.22
CA ALA A 515 5.08 -27.43 -1.32
C ALA A 515 6.29 -26.58 -1.76
N PRO A 516 7.40 -26.59 -0.99
CA PRO A 516 8.54 -25.75 -1.31
C PRO A 516 9.38 -26.40 -2.41
N ALA A 517 9.20 -26.01 -3.68
CA ALA A 517 10.09 -26.28 -4.84
C ALA A 517 9.37 -26.23 -6.20
N SER A 518 8.06 -26.03 -6.25
CA SER A 518 7.41 -26.01 -7.55
C SER A 518 7.80 -24.74 -8.33
N ASP A 519 8.54 -24.93 -9.42
CA ASP A 519 8.69 -23.94 -10.48
C ASP A 519 7.37 -23.73 -11.25
N ALA A 520 6.39 -24.61 -11.04
CA ALA A 520 5.06 -24.48 -11.61
C ALA A 520 4.21 -23.46 -10.82
N ILE A 521 3.57 -22.57 -11.57
CA ILE A 521 2.50 -21.70 -11.09
C ILE A 521 1.23 -22.54 -10.97
N TYR A 522 0.64 -22.58 -9.79
CA TYR A 522 -0.63 -23.25 -9.56
C TYR A 522 -1.78 -22.24 -9.58
N PRO A 523 -2.98 -22.66 -10.04
CA PRO A 523 -4.16 -21.85 -9.91
C PRO A 523 -4.41 -21.54 -8.44
N ALA A 524 -4.93 -20.34 -8.17
CA ALA A 524 -5.45 -20.03 -6.86
C ALA A 524 -6.75 -20.82 -6.61
N PRO A 525 -7.01 -21.26 -5.37
CA PRO A 525 -8.32 -21.77 -4.99
C PRO A 525 -9.41 -20.74 -5.31
N GLU A 526 -10.56 -21.19 -5.82
CA GLU A 526 -11.66 -20.30 -6.21
C GLU A 526 -12.13 -19.43 -5.03
N GLN A 527 -12.22 -20.01 -3.83
CA GLN A 527 -12.59 -19.30 -2.61
C GLN A 527 -11.54 -18.27 -2.16
N ALA A 528 -10.29 -18.37 -2.62
CA ALA A 528 -9.26 -17.39 -2.30
C ALA A 528 -9.46 -16.08 -3.09
N ARG A 529 -10.20 -16.10 -4.21
CA ARG A 529 -10.43 -14.92 -5.04
C ARG A 529 -11.38 -13.93 -4.37
N ASN A 530 -11.28 -12.67 -4.78
CA ASN A 530 -12.25 -11.63 -4.45
C ASN A 530 -12.74 -10.96 -5.73
N PHE A 531 -14.06 -10.95 -5.91
CA PHE A 531 -14.71 -10.39 -7.10
C PHE A 531 -15.18 -8.95 -6.88
N PHE A 532 -15.20 -8.48 -5.63
CA PHE A 532 -15.27 -7.07 -5.32
C PHE A 532 -13.92 -6.49 -5.75
N GLY A 533 -13.86 -5.92 -6.96
CA GLY A 533 -12.69 -5.14 -7.37
C GLY A 533 -12.65 -3.80 -6.63
N ALA A 534 -11.73 -2.92 -7.01
CA ALA A 534 -11.72 -1.52 -6.61
C ALA A 534 -12.90 -0.74 -7.21
N LYS A 535 -14.15 -1.18 -6.96
CA LYS A 535 -15.34 -0.39 -7.23
C LYS A 535 -15.70 0.33 -5.94
N ARG A 536 -15.77 1.67 -6.01
CA ARG A 536 -16.35 2.47 -4.93
C ARG A 536 -17.71 1.88 -4.54
N ILE A 537 -17.95 1.81 -3.25
CA ILE A 537 -19.29 2.01 -2.68
C ILE A 537 -19.65 3.44 -3.09
N SER A 538 -20.26 3.57 -4.27
CA SER A 538 -20.57 4.85 -4.91
C SER A 538 -21.35 5.71 -3.93
N SER A 539 -20.74 6.82 -3.51
CA SER A 539 -21.13 7.62 -2.35
C SER A 539 -21.10 6.82 -1.05
N TRP A 540 -20.47 7.35 0.00
CA TRP A 540 -21.01 7.11 1.34
C TRP A 540 -22.51 7.33 1.22
N PRO A 541 -23.36 6.29 1.38
CA PRO A 541 -24.76 6.45 1.08
C PRO A 541 -25.24 7.63 1.93
N GLU A 542 -25.93 8.62 1.33
CA GLU A 542 -26.60 9.69 2.07
C GLU A 542 -27.50 9.15 3.22
N HIS A 543 -27.79 7.84 3.16
CA HIS A 543 -28.53 7.03 4.13
C HIS A 543 -27.70 6.62 5.38
N LEU A 544 -26.36 6.69 5.36
CA LEU A 544 -25.50 6.41 6.52
C LEU A 544 -25.21 7.65 7.36
N VAL A 545 -25.31 8.83 6.74
CA VAL A 545 -25.23 10.11 7.44
C VAL A 545 -26.52 10.39 8.21
N ASN A 546 -27.67 9.99 7.67
CA ASN A 546 -28.96 10.23 8.29
C ASN A 546 -29.39 9.05 9.16
N LYS A 547 -28.84 8.97 10.38
CA LYS A 547 -29.48 8.44 11.60
C LYS A 547 -28.54 8.47 12.81
N VAL A 548 -28.05 9.65 13.19
CA VAL A 548 -27.81 9.93 14.61
C VAL A 548 -29.09 10.58 15.13
N GLY A 549 -30.11 9.75 15.34
CA GLY A 549 -31.20 10.10 16.24
C GLY A 549 -30.71 9.84 17.65
N ILE A 550 -30.42 10.92 18.38
CA ILE A 550 -30.52 10.91 19.85
C ILE A 550 -32.02 10.89 20.18
#